data_AF-A0A929SRE1-F1
#
_entry.id   AF-A0A929SRE1-F1
#
_cell.length_a   1.000
_cell.length_b   1.000
_cell.length_c   1.000
_cell.angle_alpha   90.00
_cell.angle_beta   90.00
_cell.angle_gamma   90.00
#
_symmetry.space_group_name_H-M   'P 1'
#
loop_
_entity.id
_entity.type
_entity.pdbx_description
1 polymer ?
#
loop_
_entity_poly.entity_id
_entity_poly.type
_entity_poly.pdbx_seq_one_letter_code
_entity_poly.pdbx_strand_id
1 'polypeptide(L)'
;MYFGHTITWDKIEILKEMDGWYKIRTKEGNVGFIENKEGTVLDELPKLISGISYVNGQKAGYLSASEIISALMLLQYKNKRTTINEIIKHLNIGSGLITNAATNTLNGGNPYEEFLGKPTNSFEDGTYGSYADPIVEVMNKITRHYVQNSSNMTEEELYNNINESKPVIVWLGEKYDPKKETPKVWKDRLRK
;
A
#
# COMPACT_ATOMS: atom_id res chain seq x y z
N MET A 1 -8.44 1.77 34.10
CA MET A 1 -7.88 0.46 33.72
C MET A 1 -7.86 0.47 32.21
N TYR A 2 -6.67 0.48 31.61
CA TYR A 2 -6.53 0.52 30.16
C TYR A 2 -6.45 -0.92 29.66
N PHE A 3 -7.09 -1.21 28.54
CA PHE A 3 -7.08 -2.53 27.92
C PHE A 3 -6.49 -2.39 26.54
N GLY A 4 -5.79 -3.43 26.10
CA GLY A 4 -5.25 -3.48 24.75
C GLY A 4 -5.20 -4.91 24.24
N HIS A 5 -4.63 -5.03 23.05
CA HIS A 5 -4.39 -6.30 22.38
C HIS A 5 -2.92 -6.43 21.96
N THR A 6 -2.38 -7.65 22.01
CA THR A 6 -1.06 -7.97 21.43
C THR A 6 -1.15 -8.14 19.91
N ILE A 7 0.00 -8.30 19.24
CA ILE A 7 0.08 -8.67 17.80
C ILE A 7 -0.58 -10.04 17.48
N THR A 8 -0.72 -10.90 18.48
CA THR A 8 -1.44 -12.18 18.40
C THR A 8 -2.91 -12.05 18.77
N TRP A 9 -3.38 -10.81 18.99
CA TRP A 9 -4.76 -10.45 19.36
C TRP A 9 -5.21 -10.89 20.75
N ASP A 10 -4.28 -11.23 21.63
CA ASP A 10 -4.58 -11.60 23.00
C ASP A 10 -4.99 -10.35 23.79
N LYS A 11 -6.18 -10.42 24.42
CA LYS A 11 -6.66 -9.36 25.32
C LYS A 11 -5.75 -9.25 26.53
N ILE A 12 -5.33 -8.03 26.81
CA ILE A 12 -4.45 -7.69 27.92
C ILE A 12 -5.00 -6.47 28.67
N GLU A 13 -4.79 -6.43 29.98
CA GLU A 13 -4.90 -5.23 30.79
C GLU A 13 -3.53 -4.56 30.85
N ILE A 14 -3.48 -3.26 30.58
CA ILE A 14 -2.27 -2.45 30.72
C ILE A 14 -2.23 -1.92 32.15
N LEU A 15 -1.21 -2.36 32.89
CA LEU A 15 -1.00 -2.02 34.30
C LEU A 15 -0.16 -0.76 34.46
N LYS A 16 0.82 -0.54 33.57
CA LYS A 16 1.74 0.61 33.62
C LYS A 16 2.49 0.78 32.29
N GLU A 17 2.68 2.02 31.86
CA GLU A 17 3.61 2.39 30.79
C GLU A 17 4.96 2.82 31.38
N MET A 18 6.03 2.40 30.72
CA MET A 18 7.43 2.68 31.05
C MET A 18 8.16 2.94 29.72
N ASP A 19 9.25 3.70 29.72
CA ASP A 19 9.98 4.11 28.51
C ASP A 19 10.22 2.93 27.53
N GLY A 20 9.38 2.83 26.48
CA GLY A 20 9.40 1.75 25.48
C GLY A 20 8.78 0.40 25.89
N TRP A 21 8.13 0.28 27.04
CA TRP A 21 7.58 -0.98 27.58
C TRP A 21 6.20 -0.81 28.24
N TYR A 22 5.34 -1.81 28.08
CA TYR A 22 4.09 -1.92 28.83
C TYR A 22 4.15 -3.08 29.81
N LYS A 23 3.84 -2.80 31.08
CA LYS A 23 3.51 -3.84 32.06
C LYS A 23 2.06 -4.26 31.84
N ILE A 24 1.80 -5.55 31.67
CA ILE A 24 0.50 -6.07 31.28
C ILE A 24 0.03 -7.21 32.19
N ARG A 25 -1.27 -7.50 32.18
CA ARG A 25 -1.88 -8.72 32.70
C ARG A 25 -2.70 -9.40 31.60
N THR A 26 -2.44 -10.67 31.37
CA THR A 26 -3.18 -11.52 30.41
C THR A 26 -4.56 -11.89 30.94
N LYS A 27 -5.45 -12.39 30.06
CA LYS A 27 -6.77 -12.92 30.48
C LYS A 27 -6.67 -14.08 31.48
N GLU A 28 -5.57 -14.85 31.45
CA GLU A 28 -5.27 -15.92 32.42
C GLU A 28 -4.75 -15.38 33.76
N GLY A 29 -4.55 -14.07 33.91
CA GLY A 29 -4.07 -13.42 35.12
C GLY A 29 -2.54 -13.34 35.24
N ASN A 30 -1.79 -13.89 34.27
CA ASN A 30 -0.34 -13.80 34.25
C ASN A 30 0.10 -12.35 34.01
N VAL A 31 1.09 -11.88 34.77
CA VAL A 31 1.65 -10.53 34.67
C VAL A 31 3.02 -10.59 33.99
N GLY A 32 3.25 -9.68 33.05
CA GLY A 32 4.51 -9.61 32.29
C GLY A 32 4.79 -8.22 31.74
N PHE A 33 5.84 -8.11 30.94
CA PHE A 33 6.20 -6.90 30.21
C PHE A 33 6.28 -7.20 28.72
N ILE A 34 5.78 -6.28 27.90
CA ILE A 34 5.91 -6.34 26.45
C ILE A 34 6.63 -5.10 25.95
N GLU A 35 7.54 -5.31 25.01
CA GLU A 35 8.32 -4.25 24.40
C GLU A 35 7.47 -3.55 23.34
N ASN A 36 7.51 -2.23 23.32
CA ASN A 36 6.93 -1.44 22.24
C ASN A 36 7.88 -1.42 21.02
N LYS A 37 8.27 -2.61 20.55
CA LYS A 37 9.16 -2.81 19.39
C LYS A 37 8.33 -2.93 18.13
N GLU A 38 7.82 -1.80 17.63
CA GLU A 38 7.02 -1.71 16.39
C GLU A 38 5.79 -2.65 16.32
N GLY A 39 5.39 -3.27 17.44
CA GLY A 39 4.30 -4.24 17.59
C GLY A 39 3.26 -3.69 18.55
N THR A 40 2.37 -2.90 17.98
CA THR A 40 1.39 -2.03 18.64
C THR A 40 0.57 -2.77 19.68
N VAL A 41 0.57 -2.27 20.93
CA VAL A 41 -0.57 -2.48 21.81
C VAL A 41 -1.67 -1.61 21.26
N LEU A 42 -2.68 -2.24 20.67
CA LEU A 42 -3.82 -1.49 20.16
C LEU A 42 -4.85 -1.34 21.27
N ASP A 43 -5.18 -0.11 21.59
CA ASP A 43 -6.27 0.22 22.51
C ASP A 43 -7.62 -0.29 21.97
N GLU A 44 -7.75 -0.38 20.63
CA GLU A 44 -8.94 -0.88 19.94
C GLU A 44 -8.58 -1.84 18.80
N LEU A 45 -9.45 -2.82 18.55
CA LEU A 45 -9.26 -3.73 17.42
C LEU A 45 -9.32 -2.94 16.10
N PRO A 46 -8.40 -3.21 15.14
CA PRO A 46 -8.46 -2.55 13.86
C PRO A 46 -9.76 -2.93 13.16
N LYS A 47 -10.38 -1.95 12.52
CA LYS A 47 -11.59 -2.19 11.74
C LYS A 47 -11.23 -2.93 10.46
N LEU A 48 -11.71 -4.17 10.36
CA LEU A 48 -11.55 -4.99 9.16
C LEU A 48 -12.78 -4.83 8.26
N ILE A 49 -12.56 -4.45 7.00
CA ILE A 49 -13.61 -4.49 5.98
C ILE A 49 -13.70 -5.94 5.46
N SER A 50 -14.74 -6.65 5.89
CA SER A 50 -14.99 -8.03 5.46
C SER A 50 -15.32 -8.14 3.95
N GLY A 51 -15.03 -9.29 3.34
CA GLY A 51 -15.39 -9.57 1.94
C GLY A 51 -14.34 -9.14 0.90
N ILE A 52 -13.26 -8.49 1.31
CA ILE A 52 -12.12 -8.21 0.43
C ILE A 52 -11.30 -9.49 0.27
N SER A 53 -11.15 -9.98 -0.96
CA SER A 53 -10.29 -11.12 -1.26
C SER A 53 -8.83 -10.70 -1.22
N TYR A 54 -7.99 -11.45 -0.49
CA TYR A 54 -6.55 -11.20 -0.46
C TYR A 54 -5.86 -11.85 -1.66
N VAL A 55 -5.00 -11.07 -2.33
CA VAL A 55 -4.18 -11.55 -3.44
C VAL A 55 -2.72 -11.24 -3.12
N ASN A 56 -1.87 -12.27 -3.13
CA ASN A 56 -0.44 -12.12 -2.89
C ASN A 56 0.28 -11.88 -4.24
N GLY A 57 0.75 -10.65 -4.46
CA GLY A 57 1.41 -10.24 -5.71
C GLY A 57 2.66 -11.07 -6.04
N GLN A 58 3.49 -11.37 -5.03
CA GLN A 58 4.71 -12.17 -5.20
C GLN A 58 4.39 -13.60 -5.66
N LYS A 59 3.45 -14.27 -4.99
CA LYS A 59 2.98 -15.62 -5.39
C LYS A 59 2.33 -15.62 -6.76
N ALA A 60 1.73 -14.51 -7.17
CA ALA A 60 1.13 -14.33 -8.48
C ALA A 60 2.14 -13.97 -9.58
N GLY A 61 3.42 -13.74 -9.25
CA GLY A 61 4.47 -13.39 -10.21
C GLY A 61 4.52 -11.90 -10.58
N TYR A 62 3.95 -11.02 -9.75
CA TYR A 62 3.89 -9.58 -9.96
C TYR A 62 4.61 -8.83 -8.83
N LEU A 63 5.93 -8.67 -8.99
CA LEU A 63 6.83 -8.20 -7.93
C LEU A 63 6.68 -6.70 -7.62
N SER A 64 6.36 -5.87 -8.62
CA SER A 64 6.24 -4.42 -8.49
C SER A 64 4.89 -3.90 -9.00
N ALA A 65 3.80 -4.59 -8.64
CA ALA A 65 2.45 -4.29 -9.13
C ALA A 65 1.42 -4.11 -8.00
N SER A 66 1.85 -3.58 -6.85
CA SER A 66 0.99 -3.48 -5.66
C SER A 66 -0.29 -2.68 -5.91
N GLU A 67 -0.24 -1.66 -6.76
CA GLU A 67 -1.38 -0.86 -7.18
C GLU A 67 -2.35 -1.63 -8.09
N ILE A 68 -1.83 -2.49 -8.98
CA ILE A 68 -2.65 -3.37 -9.84
C ILE A 68 -3.34 -4.44 -9.00
N ILE A 69 -2.63 -5.03 -8.05
CA ILE A 69 -3.18 -6.01 -7.11
C ILE A 69 -4.25 -5.36 -6.23
N SER A 70 -4.00 -4.16 -5.70
CA SER A 70 -4.97 -3.43 -4.89
C SER A 70 -6.22 -3.07 -5.69
N ALA A 71 -6.05 -2.64 -6.95
CA ALA A 71 -7.16 -2.40 -7.88
C ALA A 71 -7.99 -3.65 -8.13
N LEU A 72 -7.35 -4.81 -8.33
CA LEU A 72 -8.05 -6.09 -8.47
C LEU A 72 -8.88 -6.41 -7.23
N MET A 73 -8.30 -6.30 -6.04
CA MET A 73 -8.98 -6.60 -4.78
C MET A 73 -10.21 -5.70 -4.59
N LEU A 74 -10.09 -4.40 -4.88
CA LEU A 74 -11.19 -3.44 -4.81
C LEU A 74 -12.29 -3.73 -5.85
N LEU A 75 -11.91 -4.07 -7.09
CA LEU A 75 -12.86 -4.44 -8.15
C LEU A 75 -13.62 -5.71 -7.79
N GLN A 76 -12.94 -6.72 -7.27
CA GLN A 76 -13.55 -7.97 -6.81
C GLN A 76 -14.51 -7.73 -5.63
N TYR A 77 -14.14 -6.88 -4.67
CA TYR A 77 -15.03 -6.47 -3.59
C TYR A 77 -16.33 -5.82 -4.10
N LYS A 78 -16.27 -5.09 -5.22
CA LYS A 78 -17.43 -4.52 -5.92
C LYS A 78 -18.09 -5.47 -6.92
N ASN A 79 -17.86 -6.78 -6.78
CA ASN A 79 -18.42 -7.84 -7.62
C ASN A 79 -18.08 -7.70 -9.12
N LYS A 80 -16.98 -7.00 -9.46
CA LYS A 80 -16.50 -6.90 -10.84
C LYS A 80 -15.63 -8.11 -11.15
N ARG A 81 -16.07 -8.90 -12.14
CA ARG A 81 -15.30 -10.04 -12.65
C ARG A 81 -14.17 -9.52 -13.53
N THR A 82 -12.97 -9.48 -12.98
CA THR A 82 -11.76 -9.05 -13.69
C THR A 82 -10.55 -9.88 -13.23
N THR A 83 -9.43 -9.73 -13.94
CA THR A 83 -8.17 -10.40 -13.63
C THR A 83 -7.01 -9.41 -13.72
N ILE A 84 -5.84 -9.78 -13.19
CA ILE A 84 -4.61 -8.99 -13.33
C ILE A 84 -4.32 -8.71 -14.82
N ASN A 85 -4.42 -9.74 -15.66
CA ASN A 85 -4.19 -9.62 -17.11
C ASN A 85 -5.15 -8.65 -17.79
N GLU A 86 -6.43 -8.62 -17.37
CA GLU A 86 -7.40 -7.67 -17.93
C GLU A 86 -7.07 -6.23 -17.52
N ILE A 87 -6.62 -6.00 -16.28
CA ILE A 87 -6.17 -4.66 -15.85
C ILE A 87 -4.94 -4.24 -16.66
N ILE A 88 -3.92 -5.11 -16.76
CA ILE A 88 -2.68 -4.86 -17.50
C ILE A 88 -2.96 -4.54 -18.97
N LYS A 89 -3.91 -5.25 -19.60
CA LYS A 89 -4.28 -5.05 -21.01
C LYS A 89 -4.77 -3.63 -21.31
N HIS A 90 -5.41 -2.97 -20.34
CA HIS A 90 -5.96 -1.60 -20.51
C HIS A 90 -5.02 -0.51 -19.99
N LEU A 91 -3.95 -0.89 -19.30
CA LEU A 91 -3.01 0.01 -18.64
C LEU A 91 -2.06 0.62 -19.66
N ASN A 92 -1.88 1.95 -19.57
CA ASN A 92 -0.86 2.64 -20.32
C ASN A 92 0.52 2.29 -19.74
N ILE A 93 1.23 1.36 -20.37
CA ILE A 93 2.55 0.90 -19.91
C ILE A 93 3.65 1.66 -20.66
N GLY A 94 4.35 2.47 -19.88
CA GLY A 94 5.49 3.26 -20.29
C GLY A 94 6.81 2.51 -20.29
N SER A 95 7.85 3.21 -20.71
CA SER A 95 9.20 2.71 -20.51
C SER A 95 9.53 2.68 -19.02
N GLY A 96 10.10 1.58 -18.55
CA GLY A 96 10.64 1.48 -17.20
C GLY A 96 11.77 2.47 -16.91
N LEU A 97 12.27 2.36 -15.69
CA LEU A 97 13.39 3.15 -15.20
C LEU A 97 14.69 2.77 -15.89
N ILE A 98 15.45 3.79 -16.29
CA ILE A 98 16.79 3.64 -16.85
C ILE A 98 17.74 4.46 -15.99
N THR A 99 18.76 3.82 -15.44
CA THR A 99 19.83 4.54 -14.73
C THR A 99 20.83 5.11 -15.74
N ASN A 100 21.05 6.41 -15.70
CA ASN A 100 22.14 7.06 -16.44
C ASN A 100 23.43 6.94 -15.62
N ALA A 101 24.33 6.03 -16.03
CA ALA A 101 25.57 5.78 -15.30
C ALA A 101 26.53 6.99 -15.25
N ALA A 102 26.49 7.88 -16.25
CA ALA A 102 27.38 9.05 -16.31
C ALA A 102 26.99 10.15 -15.32
N THR A 103 25.71 10.26 -14.99
CA THR A 103 25.16 11.31 -14.10
C THR A 103 24.57 10.77 -12.81
N ASN A 104 24.53 9.44 -12.67
CA ASN A 104 23.86 8.71 -11.58
C ASN A 104 22.39 9.12 -11.38
N THR A 105 21.70 9.56 -12.45
CA THR A 105 20.28 9.92 -12.40
C THR A 105 19.40 8.77 -12.87
N LEU A 106 18.17 8.74 -12.36
CA LEU A 106 17.13 7.83 -12.82
C LEU A 106 16.29 8.56 -13.86
N ASN A 107 16.15 7.97 -15.04
CA ASN A 107 15.33 8.50 -16.12
C ASN A 107 14.15 7.56 -16.37
N GLY A 108 12.95 8.12 -16.46
CA GLY A 108 11.71 7.38 -16.74
C GLY A 108 10.69 8.31 -17.37
N GLY A 109 9.52 7.80 -17.73
CA GLY A 109 8.38 8.64 -18.13
C GLY A 109 7.70 9.28 -16.92
N ASN A 110 6.46 9.73 -17.10
CA ASN A 110 5.70 10.34 -16.01
C ASN A 110 4.79 9.28 -15.32
N PRO A 111 5.04 8.90 -14.05
CA PRO A 111 4.20 7.91 -13.35
C PRO A 111 2.77 8.40 -13.05
N TYR A 112 2.48 9.69 -13.24
CA TYR A 112 1.10 10.22 -13.23
C TYR A 112 0.34 9.95 -14.54
N GLU A 113 1.04 9.57 -15.61
CA GLU A 113 0.46 9.36 -16.96
C GLU A 113 0.55 7.89 -17.41
N GLU A 114 1.52 7.13 -16.90
CA GLU A 114 1.78 5.75 -17.31
C GLU A 114 2.32 4.87 -16.17
N PHE A 115 2.13 3.57 -16.30
CA PHE A 115 2.82 2.56 -15.49
C PHE A 115 4.21 2.33 -16.05
N LEU A 116 5.23 2.61 -15.25
CA LEU A 116 6.62 2.59 -15.70
C LEU A 116 7.24 1.21 -15.47
N GLY A 117 7.48 0.49 -16.56
CA GLY A 117 8.14 -0.82 -16.54
C GLY A 117 7.17 -1.99 -16.71
N LYS A 118 7.59 -3.19 -16.30
CA LYS A 118 6.79 -4.41 -16.47
C LYS A 118 6.27 -4.87 -15.11
N PRO A 119 4.95 -5.03 -14.92
CA PRO A 119 4.39 -5.46 -13.63
C PRO A 119 4.97 -6.77 -13.04
N THR A 120 5.56 -7.63 -13.88
CA THR A 120 6.20 -8.88 -13.48
C THR A 120 7.64 -8.72 -12.99
N ASN A 121 8.28 -7.60 -13.30
CA ASN A 121 9.67 -7.31 -12.95
C ASN A 121 9.75 -6.59 -11.59
N SER A 122 10.94 -6.59 -10.99
CA SER A 122 11.21 -5.81 -9.78
C SER A 122 11.61 -4.36 -10.10
N PHE A 123 11.84 -3.58 -9.04
CA PHE A 123 12.39 -2.22 -9.16
C PHE A 123 13.81 -2.21 -9.71
N GLU A 124 14.65 -3.15 -9.28
CA GLU A 124 16.01 -3.34 -9.76
C GLU A 124 16.06 -3.64 -11.26
N ASP A 125 15.03 -4.33 -11.76
CA ASP A 125 14.83 -4.63 -13.18
C ASP A 125 14.12 -3.50 -13.96
N GLY A 126 14.04 -2.31 -13.36
CA GLY A 126 13.55 -1.09 -14.00
C GLY A 126 12.04 -0.88 -13.92
N THR A 127 11.32 -1.51 -12.99
CA THR A 127 9.87 -1.28 -12.81
C THR A 127 9.58 -0.40 -11.61
N TYR A 128 8.95 0.74 -11.85
CA TYR A 128 8.56 1.67 -10.78
C TYR A 128 7.09 1.48 -10.37
N GLY A 129 6.21 1.33 -11.36
CA GLY A 129 4.76 1.40 -11.15
C GLY A 129 4.17 2.72 -11.64
N SER A 130 3.01 3.08 -11.07
CA SER A 130 2.24 4.29 -11.39
C SER A 130 1.61 4.91 -10.14
N TYR A 131 1.25 6.19 -10.24
CA TYR A 131 0.38 6.84 -9.28
C TYR A 131 -1.10 6.52 -9.53
N ALA A 132 -2.01 7.21 -8.83
CA ALA A 132 -3.42 6.89 -8.83
C ALA A 132 -4.10 7.02 -10.21
N ASP A 133 -3.74 8.05 -11.00
CA ASP A 133 -4.47 8.38 -12.22
C ASP A 133 -4.48 7.26 -13.29
N PRO A 134 -3.33 6.66 -13.67
CA PRO A 134 -3.34 5.54 -14.62
C PRO A 134 -4.19 4.35 -14.15
N ILE A 135 -4.22 4.08 -12.85
CA ILE A 135 -5.01 3.00 -12.26
C ILE A 135 -6.51 3.35 -12.28
N VAL A 136 -6.87 4.57 -11.90
CA VAL A 136 -8.26 5.05 -11.94
C VAL A 136 -8.81 5.02 -13.37
N GLU A 137 -8.01 5.42 -14.36
CA GLU A 137 -8.40 5.36 -15.77
C GLU A 137 -8.76 3.92 -16.19
N VAL A 138 -7.90 2.95 -15.88
CA VAL A 138 -8.13 1.53 -16.19
C VAL A 138 -9.33 0.97 -15.45
N MET A 139 -9.45 1.24 -14.15
CA MET A 139 -10.60 0.80 -13.38
C MET A 139 -11.90 1.40 -13.93
N ASN A 140 -11.87 2.64 -14.43
CA ASN A 140 -13.02 3.26 -15.08
C ASN A 140 -13.37 2.65 -16.43
N LYS A 141 -12.40 2.16 -17.22
CA LYS A 141 -12.66 1.35 -18.42
C LYS A 141 -13.39 0.05 -18.08
N ILE A 142 -13.02 -0.61 -16.97
CA ILE A 142 -13.65 -1.86 -16.51
C ILE A 142 -15.03 -1.61 -15.89
N THR A 143 -15.16 -0.56 -15.08
CA THR A 143 -16.36 -0.31 -14.28
C THR A 143 -17.41 0.53 -15.01
N ARG A 144 -17.05 1.21 -16.10
CA ARG A 144 -17.85 2.24 -16.78
C ARG A 144 -18.01 3.51 -15.94
N HIS A 145 -16.88 4.09 -15.52
CA HIS A 145 -16.79 5.39 -14.84
C HIS A 145 -17.34 5.46 -13.40
N TYR A 146 -17.23 4.38 -12.62
CA TYR A 146 -17.68 4.37 -11.21
C TYR A 146 -16.57 4.58 -10.18
N VAL A 147 -15.31 4.75 -10.62
CA VAL A 147 -14.16 4.93 -9.73
C VAL A 147 -13.77 6.39 -9.67
N GLN A 148 -13.68 6.90 -8.46
CA GLN A 148 -13.26 8.25 -8.15
C GLN A 148 -11.81 8.24 -7.68
N ASN A 149 -11.00 9.17 -8.21
CA ASN A 149 -9.74 9.51 -7.58
C ASN A 149 -10.03 10.44 -6.39
N SER A 150 -9.67 10.00 -5.19
CA SER A 150 -9.79 10.78 -3.96
C SER A 150 -8.42 11.14 -3.37
N SER A 151 -7.42 11.37 -4.23
CA SER A 151 -6.11 11.88 -3.80
C SER A 151 -6.25 13.18 -3.01
N ASN A 152 -5.41 13.36 -1.99
CA ASN A 152 -5.45 14.46 -1.02
C ASN A 152 -6.60 14.41 -0.01
N MET A 153 -7.24 13.24 0.15
CA MET A 153 -8.16 12.98 1.25
C MET A 153 -7.45 13.20 2.60
N THR A 154 -8.13 13.86 3.53
CA THR A 154 -7.69 14.00 4.91
C THR A 154 -7.74 12.65 5.64
N GLU A 155 -7.02 12.53 6.74
CA GLU A 155 -7.08 11.34 7.58
C GLU A 155 -8.50 11.08 8.12
N GLU A 156 -9.25 12.14 8.46
CA GLU A 156 -10.65 12.04 8.90
C GLU A 156 -11.55 11.44 7.81
N GLU A 157 -11.45 11.95 6.57
CA GLU A 157 -12.20 11.42 5.44
C GLU A 157 -11.84 9.96 5.13
N LEU A 158 -10.56 9.59 5.29
CA LEU A 158 -10.13 8.19 5.15
C LEU A 158 -10.81 7.31 6.18
N TYR A 159 -10.78 7.69 7.46
CA TYR A 159 -11.45 6.94 8.52
C TYR A 159 -12.97 6.89 8.33
N ASN A 160 -13.60 7.96 7.84
CA ASN A 160 -15.03 7.97 7.52
C ASN A 160 -15.35 6.92 6.44
N ASN A 161 -14.54 6.82 5.38
CA ASN A 161 -14.70 5.78 4.36
C ASN A 161 -14.56 4.37 4.95
N ILE A 162 -13.52 4.11 5.73
CA ILE A 162 -13.32 2.81 6.39
C ILE A 162 -14.50 2.51 7.32
N ASN A 163 -15.01 3.54 8.01
CA ASN A 163 -16.11 3.38 8.95
C ASN A 163 -17.43 2.98 8.28
N GLU A 164 -17.64 3.45 7.05
CA GLU A 164 -18.76 3.12 6.18
C GLU A 164 -18.53 1.84 5.34
N SER A 165 -17.48 1.07 5.62
CA SER A 165 -17.11 -0.13 4.84
C SER A 165 -16.86 0.17 3.35
N LYS A 166 -16.32 1.36 3.06
CA LYS A 166 -15.85 1.80 1.74
C LYS A 166 -14.32 1.67 1.69
N PRO A 167 -13.79 0.55 1.15
CA PRO A 167 -12.35 0.39 1.03
C PRO A 167 -11.76 1.41 0.05
N VAL A 168 -10.55 1.87 0.38
CA VAL A 168 -9.79 2.86 -0.38
C VAL A 168 -8.41 2.27 -0.70
N ILE A 169 -7.90 2.52 -1.91
CA ILE A 169 -6.50 2.20 -2.26
C ILE A 169 -5.65 3.39 -1.86
N VAL A 170 -4.59 3.14 -1.10
CA VAL A 170 -3.68 4.17 -0.60
C VAL A 170 -2.29 3.93 -1.17
N TRP A 171 -1.68 4.98 -1.69
CA TRP A 171 -0.26 4.96 -2.08
C TRP A 171 0.57 5.38 -0.88
N LEU A 172 1.41 4.47 -0.42
CA LEU A 172 2.34 4.69 0.69
C LEU A 172 3.77 4.50 0.17
N GLY A 173 4.67 5.38 0.58
CA GLY A 173 6.10 5.21 0.37
C GLY A 173 6.77 4.67 1.64
N GLU A 174 7.88 3.95 1.48
CA GLU A 174 8.77 3.73 2.61
C GLU A 174 9.29 5.07 3.13
N LYS A 175 9.48 5.15 4.45
CA LYS A 175 10.08 6.34 5.05
C LYS A 175 11.53 6.41 4.60
N TYR A 176 11.84 7.42 3.80
CA TYR A 176 13.20 7.72 3.36
C TYR A 176 14.18 7.76 4.55
N ASP A 177 15.18 6.87 4.54
CA ASP A 177 16.26 6.87 5.53
C ASP A 177 17.52 7.54 4.94
N PRO A 178 17.81 8.82 5.28
CA PRO A 178 18.94 9.54 4.72
C PRO A 178 20.31 8.94 5.09
N LYS A 179 20.36 8.00 6.05
CA LYS A 179 21.60 7.30 6.43
C LYS A 179 21.87 6.06 5.57
N LYS A 180 20.86 5.52 4.90
CA LYS A 180 20.96 4.29 4.09
C LYS A 180 20.75 4.56 2.61
N GLU A 181 20.05 5.64 2.27
CA GLU A 181 19.63 5.93 0.91
C GLU A 181 20.33 7.19 0.39
N THR A 182 20.80 7.11 -0.85
CA THR A 182 21.20 8.31 -1.61
C THR A 182 20.05 8.65 -2.53
N PRO A 183 19.49 9.88 -2.47
CA PRO A 183 18.33 10.23 -3.27
C PRO A 183 18.76 10.28 -4.73
N LYS A 184 18.12 9.47 -5.57
CA LYS A 184 18.28 9.56 -7.02
C LYS A 184 17.32 10.63 -7.53
N VAL A 185 17.87 11.63 -8.21
CA VAL A 185 17.04 12.66 -8.86
C VAL A 185 16.36 12.02 -10.06
N TRP A 186 15.03 12.05 -10.06
CA TRP A 186 14.22 11.69 -11.22
C TRP A 186 14.35 12.77 -12.28
N LYS A 187 14.69 12.37 -13.50
CA LYS A 187 14.55 13.23 -14.67
C LYS A 187 13.55 12.58 -15.61
N ASP A 188 12.45 13.27 -15.82
CA ASP A 188 11.48 12.87 -16.82
C ASP A 188 12.18 12.78 -18.18
N ARG A 189 11.73 11.89 -19.06
CA ARG A 189 12.26 11.82 -20.42
C ARG A 189 12.17 13.24 -20.99
N LEU A 190 13.32 13.83 -21.30
CA LEU A 190 13.37 15.06 -22.09
C LEU A 190 12.53 14.77 -23.33
N ARG A 191 11.34 15.38 -23.42
CA ARG A 191 10.53 15.35 -24.64
C ARG A 191 11.46 15.75 -25.76
N LYS A 192 11.74 14.83 -26.68
CA LYS A 192 12.41 15.17 -27.94
C LYS A 192 11.52 16.08 -28.74
#